data_AF-A0A7W1CY86-F1
#
_entry.id   AF-A0A7W1CY86-F1
#
_cell.length_a   1.000
_cell.length_b   1.000
_cell.length_c   1.000
_cell.angle_alpha   90.00
_cell.angle_beta   90.00
_cell.angle_gamma   90.00
#
_symmetry.space_group_name_H-M   'P 1'
#
loop_
_entity.id
_entity.type
_entity.pdbx_description
1 polymer ?
#
loop_
_entity_poly.entity_id
_entity_poly.type
_entity_poly.pdbx_seq_one_letter_code
_entity_poly.pdbx_strand_id
1 'polypeptide(L)' 'SEWTAFSRSAHHAVRVRVNGDRLRLEAVEPNGVVMDRLNLRLDRAGATG' A
#
# COMPACT_ATOMS: atom_id res chain seq x y z
N SER A 1 9.63 -17.56 -7.46
CA SER A 1 9.26 -16.70 -8.60
C SER A 1 9.07 -15.30 -8.08
N GLU A 2 9.83 -14.33 -8.60
CA GLU A 2 9.64 -12.91 -8.27
C GLU A 2 8.70 -12.31 -9.32
N TRP A 3 7.64 -11.64 -8.87
CA TRP A 3 6.66 -11.00 -9.75
C TRP A 3 6.69 -9.50 -9.47
N THR A 4 7.00 -8.71 -10.50
CA THR A 4 6.92 -7.24 -10.43
C THR A 4 5.50 -6.80 -10.75
N ALA A 5 4.78 -6.26 -9.77
CA ALA A 5 3.44 -5.71 -9.97
C ALA A 5 3.45 -4.31 -10.60
N PHE A 6 4.46 -3.50 -10.26
CA PHE A 6 4.66 -2.15 -10.80
C PHE A 6 6.14 -1.75 -10.68
N SER A 7 6.66 -1.02 -11.66
CA SER A 7 8.01 -0.44 -11.62
C SER A 7 8.06 0.88 -12.38
N ARG A 8 8.56 1.93 -11.73
CA ARG A 8 8.84 3.23 -12.34
C ARG A 8 9.96 3.94 -11.58
N SER A 9 10.91 4.52 -12.30
CA SER A 9 11.94 5.37 -11.71
C SER A 9 11.39 6.78 -11.48
N ALA A 10 11.35 7.22 -10.22
CA ALA A 10 10.92 8.56 -9.82
C ALA A 10 11.35 8.88 -8.38
N HIS A 11 11.55 10.16 -8.08
CA HIS A 11 11.60 10.63 -6.69
C HIS A 11 10.20 10.53 -6.10
N HIS A 12 10.05 9.75 -5.03
CA HIS A 12 8.78 9.58 -4.34
C HIS A 12 9.01 9.23 -2.88
N ALA A 13 7.97 9.37 -2.07
CA ALA A 13 7.91 8.85 -0.72
C ALA A 13 6.78 7.82 -0.60
N VAL A 14 6.91 6.90 0.35
CA VAL A 14 5.81 5.97 0.68
C VAL A 14 4.97 6.57 1.81
N ARG A 15 3.70 6.86 1.51
CA ARG A 15 2.71 7.28 2.51
C ARG A 15 1.95 6.06 3.01
N VAL A 16 2.01 5.85 4.33
CA VAL A 16 1.31 4.77 5.02
C VAL A 16 0.06 5.30 5.71
N ARG A 17 -1.08 4.63 5.53
CA ARG A 17 -2.33 4.93 6.23
C ARG A 17 -2.90 3.65 6.83
N VAL A 18 -3.24 3.70 8.11
CA VAL A 18 -3.87 2.59 8.84
C VAL A 18 -5.28 3.02 9.24
N ASN A 19 -6.28 2.20 8.93
CA ASN A 19 -7.66 2.41 9.36
C ASN A 19 -8.30 1.06 9.72
N GLY A 20 -8.45 0.79 11.03
CA GLY A 20 -8.99 -0.48 11.52
C GLY A 20 -8.14 -1.66 11.05
N ASP A 21 -8.75 -2.56 10.27
CA ASP A 21 -8.13 -3.75 9.68
C ASP A 21 -7.46 -3.48 8.32
N ARG A 22 -7.48 -2.23 7.84
CA ARG A 22 -6.96 -1.86 6.52
C ARG A 22 -5.65 -1.09 6.62
N LEU A 23 -4.65 -1.58 5.87
CA LEU A 23 -3.39 -0.89 5.60
C LEU A 23 -3.39 -0.41 4.15
N ARG A 24 -3.06 0.87 3.94
CA ARG A 24 -2.86 1.44 2.61
C ARG A 24 -1.45 1.99 2.49
N LEU A 25 -0.76 1.59 1.42
CA LEU A 25 0.54 2.10 1.02
C LEU A 25 0.37 2.86 -0.29
N GLU A 26 0.86 4.09 -0.37
CA GLU A 26 0.81 4.93 -1.56
C GLU A 26 2.23 5.42 -1.88
N ALA A 27 2.72 5.18 -3.09
CA ALA A 27 3.93 5.83 -3.61
C ALA A 27 3.53 7.21 -4.15
N VAL A 28 4.07 8.29 -3.55
CA VAL A 28 3.64 9.68 -3.82
C VAL A 28 4.81 10.52 -4.30
N GLU A 29 4.67 11.12 -5.48
CA GLU A 29 5.64 12.09 -6.03
C GLU A 29 5.58 13.43 -5.25
N PRO A 30 6.61 14.29 -5.34
CA PRO A 30 6.65 15.60 -4.67
C PRO A 30 5.47 16.52 -5.01
N ASN A 31 4.89 16.40 -6.20
CA ASN A 31 3.70 17.14 -6.65
C ASN A 31 2.38 16.62 -6.03
N GLY A 32 2.44 15.56 -5.21
CA GLY A 32 1.28 14.94 -4.57
C GLY A 32 0.60 13.84 -5.41
N VAL A 33 1.07 13.56 -6.62
CA VAL A 33 0.52 12.50 -7.48
C VAL A 33 0.84 11.13 -6.89
N VAL A 34 -0.18 10.27 -6.79
CA VAL A 34 -0.02 8.87 -6.37
C VAL A 34 0.31 8.03 -7.61
N MET A 35 1.50 7.42 -7.60
CA MET A 35 1.98 6.58 -8.70
C MET A 35 1.47 5.15 -8.61
N ASP A 36 1.48 4.60 -7.39
CA ASP A 36 1.05 3.25 -7.09
C ASP A 36 0.37 3.20 -5.72
N ARG A 37 -0.55 2.25 -5.56
CA ARG A 37 -1.34 2.08 -4.36
C ARG A 37 -1.63 0.61 -4.08
N LEU A 38 -1.10 0.12 -2.96
CA LEU A 38 -1.47 -1.17 -2.39
C LEU A 38 -2.47 -1.00 -1.25
N ASN A 39 -3.51 -1.84 -1.23
CA ASN A 39 -4.43 -1.95 -0.11
C ASN A 39 -4.39 -3.39 0.41
N LEU A 40 -4.10 -3.52 1.70
CA LEU A 40 -4.14 -4.79 2.41
C LEU A 40 -5.26 -4.72 3.44
N ARG A 41 -6.05 -5.79 3.54
CA ARG A 41 -7.02 -5.99 4.61
C ARG A 41 -6.59 -7.19 5.42
N LEU A 42 -6.53 -7.03 6.73
CA LEU A 42 -6.32 -8.15 7.63
C LEU A 42 -7.65 -8.88 7.79
N ASP A 43 -7.79 -10.01 7.09
CA ASP A 43 -8.88 -10.92 7.35
C ASP A 43 -8.58 -11.64 8.68
N ARG A 44 -9.31 -11.29 9.75
CA ARG A 44 -9.27 -12.06 11.00
C ARG A 44 -9.98 -13.39 10.79
N ALA A 45 -9.29 -14.37 10.25
CA ALA A 45 -9.73 -15.75 10.34
C ALA A 45 -9.62 -16.20 11.81
N GLY A 46 -10.78 -16.40 12.47
CA GLY A 46 -10.87 -17.15 13.73
C GLY A 46 -10.53 -16.36 15.00
N ALA A 47 -11.37 -15.40 15.38
CA ALA A 47 -11.62 -15.15 16.81
C ALA A 47 -13.01 -15.71 17.15
N THR A 48 -13.19 -17.01 16.96
CA THR A 48 -14.28 -17.74 17.61
C THR A 48 -13.88 -17.88 19.08
N GLY A 49 -14.42 -16.99 19.91
CA GLY A 49 -14.53 -17.23 21.35
C GLY A 49 -15.56 -18.29 21.65
#